data_AF-A0A7C2QPK7-F1
#
_entry.id   AF-A0A7C2QPK7-F1
#
_cell.length_a   1.000
_cell.length_b   1.000
_cell.length_c   1.000
_cell.angle_alpha   90.00
_cell.angle_beta   90.00
_cell.angle_gamma   90.00
#
_symmetry.space_group_name_H-M   'P 1'
#
loop_
_entity.id
_entity.type
_entity.pdbx_description
1 polymer ?
#
loop_
_entity_poly.entity_id
_entity_poly.type
_entity_poly.pdbx_seq_one_letter_code
_entity_poly.pdbx_strand_id
1 'polypeptide(L)'
;MQAIGRIIIDNVTPEIDGGRFPARRIIGETMTVTADIFAEGQHEVRAFLLHRKEKSKTWRKTPMRLISGDRWEASFMVDQAARYQYTIQAWISDFLTWRKGYEKKFDFNVNSKIDVDTGVGLLGELVRGRPAAVVEEYTGRVRRARTLRDRSMILLERALAEEAAVIPDDDSLTSYRNVLSVVVERERAGFSAWYEFFPRSAGPAGRHGTLRDAEKKLTDIATLGFDVVYLPPVHPIGMTNRKGKNNEVSAAPDDPGSPWAIGGRAGGHKQVHPEMGT
;
A
#
# COMPACT_ATOMS: atom_id res chain seq x y z
N MET A 1 5.11 27.47 6.54
CA MET A 1 5.00 26.70 7.79
C MET A 1 3.54 26.33 7.98
N GLN A 2 3.23 25.05 7.89
CA GLN A 2 1.89 24.54 8.25
C GLN A 2 1.74 24.76 9.76
N ALA A 3 0.59 25.29 10.21
CA ALA A 3 0.29 25.37 11.64
C ALA A 3 0.44 23.96 12.22
N ILE A 4 1.31 23.79 13.21
CA ILE A 4 1.47 22.51 13.90
C ILE A 4 0.16 22.28 14.63
N GLY A 5 -0.67 21.39 14.09
CA GLY A 5 -1.82 20.86 14.82
C GLY A 5 -1.34 20.18 16.10
N ARG A 6 -2.24 20.01 17.07
CA ARG A 6 -1.91 19.38 18.37
C ARG A 6 -1.36 17.95 18.23
N ILE A 7 -1.52 17.33 17.05
CA ILE A 7 -1.04 16.01 16.69
C ILE A 7 -0.02 16.14 15.54
N ILE A 8 1.11 15.46 15.68
CA ILE A 8 2.13 15.32 14.66
C ILE A 8 1.96 13.95 14.00
N ILE A 9 1.92 13.94 12.66
CA ILE A 9 1.96 12.73 11.84
C ILE A 9 3.20 12.85 10.95
N ASP A 10 4.22 12.03 11.21
CA ASP A 10 5.50 12.09 10.50
C ASP A 10 6.03 10.70 10.15
N ASN A 11 7.11 10.65 9.36
CA ASN A 11 7.79 9.42 8.96
C ASN A 11 6.83 8.35 8.38
N VAL A 12 5.86 8.79 7.57
CA VAL A 12 4.89 7.93 6.90
C VAL A 12 5.61 7.03 5.91
N THR A 13 5.42 5.72 6.02
CA THR A 13 6.07 4.72 5.16
C THR A 13 5.02 3.74 4.63
N PRO A 14 5.04 3.43 3.31
CA PRO A 14 5.96 3.93 2.30
C PRO A 14 5.61 5.35 1.83
N GLU A 15 6.63 6.18 1.59
CA GLU A 15 6.54 7.49 0.93
C GLU A 15 7.78 7.67 0.04
N ILE A 16 7.60 7.67 -1.29
CA ILE A 16 8.72 7.69 -2.24
C ILE A 16 8.97 9.12 -2.69
N ASP A 17 10.18 9.64 -2.45
CA ASP A 17 10.63 11.00 -2.77
C ASP A 17 9.62 12.07 -2.30
N GLY A 18 9.21 12.01 -1.02
CA GLY A 18 8.24 12.94 -0.44
C GLY A 18 6.85 12.85 -1.08
N GLY A 19 6.48 11.66 -1.59
CA GLY A 19 5.19 11.40 -2.23
C GLY A 19 5.17 11.71 -3.73
N ARG A 20 6.30 12.11 -4.32
CA ARG A 20 6.41 12.40 -5.76
C ARG A 20 6.12 11.17 -6.63
N PHE A 21 6.52 9.99 -6.15
CA PHE A 21 6.33 8.75 -6.87
C PHE A 21 5.44 7.77 -6.09
N PRO A 22 4.65 6.94 -6.80
CA PRO A 22 3.84 5.95 -6.13
C PRO A 22 4.70 4.81 -5.60
N ALA A 23 4.30 4.25 -4.45
CA ALA A 23 4.72 2.91 -4.06
C ALA A 23 4.23 1.88 -5.11
N ARG A 24 4.80 0.67 -5.10
CA ARG A 24 4.38 -0.43 -5.98
C ARG A 24 4.00 -1.66 -5.18
N ARG A 25 2.96 -2.35 -5.65
CA ARG A 25 2.48 -3.65 -5.16
C ARG A 25 1.97 -4.46 -6.34
N ILE A 26 1.78 -5.76 -6.15
CA ILE A 26 1.00 -6.60 -7.06
C ILE A 26 -0.34 -6.99 -6.44
N ILE A 27 -1.29 -7.40 -7.28
CA ILE A 27 -2.59 -7.93 -6.83
C ILE A 27 -2.37 -9.03 -5.78
N GLY A 28 -3.16 -9.00 -4.71
CA GLY A 28 -3.15 -10.01 -3.65
C GLY A 28 -2.19 -9.68 -2.50
N GLU A 29 -1.31 -8.68 -2.66
CA GLU A 29 -0.45 -8.24 -1.57
C GLU A 29 -1.19 -7.40 -0.53
N THR A 30 -0.57 -7.31 0.66
CA THR A 30 -0.97 -6.39 1.71
C THR A 30 -0.18 -5.09 1.58
N MET A 31 -0.88 -3.96 1.55
CA MET A 31 -0.29 -2.64 1.70
C MET A 31 -0.27 -2.27 3.17
N THR A 32 0.88 -2.45 3.82
CA THR A 32 1.13 -1.98 5.19
C THR A 32 1.66 -0.56 5.17
N VAL A 33 1.05 0.30 5.99
CA VAL A 33 1.43 1.70 6.17
C VAL A 33 1.77 1.93 7.63
N THR A 34 2.91 2.55 7.88
CA THR A 34 3.35 2.96 9.22
C THR A 34 3.58 4.46 9.28
N ALA A 35 3.52 5.03 10.47
CA ALA A 35 3.84 6.44 10.73
C ALA A 35 4.21 6.64 12.19
N ASP A 36 4.96 7.70 12.48
CA ASP A 36 5.09 8.22 13.85
C ASP A 36 3.93 9.18 14.11
N ILE A 37 3.11 8.90 15.13
CA ILE A 37 1.92 9.69 15.46
C ILE A 37 1.88 9.95 16.96
N PHE A 38 1.96 11.22 17.34
CA PHE A 38 2.01 11.64 18.74
C PHE A 38 1.43 13.05 18.94
N ALA A 39 1.13 13.39 20.19
CA ALA A 39 0.64 14.69 20.62
C ALA A 39 1.37 15.12 21.90
N GLU A 40 1.44 16.42 22.16
CA GLU A 40 2.03 16.94 23.40
C GLU A 40 1.16 16.54 24.62
N GLY A 41 1.78 16.01 25.67
CA GLY A 41 1.09 15.61 26.90
C GLY A 41 0.68 14.13 26.94
N GLN A 42 -0.09 13.75 27.95
CA GLN A 42 -0.53 12.35 28.15
C GLN A 42 -1.91 12.12 27.54
N HIS A 43 -2.03 12.32 26.23
CA HIS A 43 -3.28 12.12 25.50
C HIS A 43 -3.38 10.73 24.88
N GLU A 44 -4.59 10.18 24.85
CA GLU A 44 -4.90 8.97 24.08
C GLU A 44 -5.14 9.33 22.62
N VAL A 45 -4.09 9.19 21.81
CA VAL A 45 -4.15 9.39 20.36
C VAL A 45 -4.83 8.18 19.70
N ARG A 46 -5.60 8.44 18.64
CA ARG A 46 -6.18 7.43 17.75
C ARG A 46 -5.91 7.81 16.32
N ALA A 47 -5.85 6.83 15.43
CA ALA A 47 -5.57 7.08 14.02
C ALA A 47 -6.28 6.10 13.09
N PHE A 48 -6.57 6.57 11.89
CA PHE A 48 -7.07 5.80 10.76
C PHE A 48 -6.07 5.88 9.62
N LEU A 49 -5.82 4.73 8.99
CA LEU A 49 -5.35 4.67 7.62
C LEU A 49 -6.55 4.81 6.68
N LEU A 50 -6.53 5.84 5.85
CA LEU A 50 -7.51 6.06 4.81
C LEU A 50 -6.95 5.53 3.49
N HIS A 51 -7.75 4.77 2.76
CA HIS A 51 -7.39 4.33 1.41
C HIS A 51 -8.59 4.31 0.47
N ARG A 52 -8.34 4.48 -0.83
CA ARG A 52 -9.34 4.36 -1.89
C ARG A 52 -8.66 4.08 -3.23
N LYS A 53 -9.43 3.58 -4.20
CA LYS A 53 -9.01 3.65 -5.61
C LYS A 53 -9.04 5.11 -6.06
N GLU A 54 -8.11 5.52 -6.91
CA GLU A 54 -7.95 6.93 -7.33
C GLU A 54 -9.25 7.56 -7.88
N LYS A 55 -10.06 6.79 -8.62
CA LYS A 55 -11.35 7.27 -9.18
C LYS A 55 -12.53 7.19 -8.20
N SER A 56 -12.35 6.60 -7.03
CA SER A 56 -13.40 6.52 -6.00
C SER A 56 -13.47 7.83 -5.22
N LYS A 57 -14.69 8.30 -4.92
CA LYS A 57 -14.88 9.43 -4.01
C LYS A 57 -14.81 8.99 -2.54
N THR A 58 -15.20 7.76 -2.25
CA THR A 58 -15.31 7.23 -0.88
C THR A 58 -13.97 6.70 -0.39
N TRP A 59 -13.56 7.19 0.78
CA TRP A 59 -12.43 6.66 1.56
C TRP A 59 -12.88 5.50 2.43
N ARG A 60 -12.13 4.40 2.39
CA ARG A 60 -12.20 3.34 3.39
C ARG A 60 -11.26 3.69 4.54
N LYS A 61 -11.71 3.46 5.77
CA LYS A 61 -10.97 3.75 7.00
C LYS A 61 -10.60 2.44 7.69
N THR A 62 -9.34 2.29 8.07
CA THR A 62 -8.85 1.16 8.85
C THR A 62 -8.17 1.70 10.11
N PRO A 63 -8.61 1.33 11.33
CA PRO A 63 -7.94 1.79 12.56
C PRO A 63 -6.46 1.40 12.54
N MET A 64 -5.60 2.32 12.95
CA MET A 64 -4.19 2.05 13.18
C MET A 64 -3.99 1.55 14.61
N ARG A 65 -3.03 0.62 14.76
CA ARG A 65 -2.57 0.13 16.06
C ARG A 65 -1.23 0.76 16.40
N LEU A 66 -1.04 1.12 17.66
CA LEU A 66 0.27 1.49 18.17
C LEU A 66 1.12 0.23 18.34
N ILE A 67 2.32 0.23 17.76
CA ILE A 67 3.28 -0.87 17.81
C ILE A 67 4.24 -0.68 18.98
N SER A 68 4.97 0.44 18.98
CA SER A 68 5.93 0.78 20.03
C SER A 68 6.30 2.27 19.96
N GLY A 69 6.56 2.90 21.11
CA GLY A 69 6.83 4.33 21.18
C GLY A 69 5.68 5.12 20.56
N ASP A 70 6.00 5.85 19.49
CA ASP A 70 5.03 6.62 18.69
C ASP A 70 4.74 5.97 17.33
N ARG A 71 5.20 4.74 17.08
CA ARG A 71 5.06 4.06 15.78
C ARG A 71 3.71 3.36 15.67
N TRP A 72 2.92 3.77 14.69
CA TRP A 72 1.61 3.20 14.36
C TRP A 72 1.64 2.41 13.07
N GLU A 73 0.72 1.46 12.93
CA GLU A 73 0.58 0.61 11.75
C GLU A 73 -0.89 0.33 11.43
N ALA A 74 -1.24 0.30 10.15
CA ALA A 74 -2.41 -0.38 9.62
C ALA A 74 -2.12 -0.91 8.23
N SER A 75 -2.97 -1.82 7.77
CA SER A 75 -2.84 -2.40 6.44
C SER A 75 -4.17 -2.53 5.72
N PHE A 76 -4.12 -2.59 4.40
CA PHE A 76 -5.26 -2.98 3.56
C PHE A 76 -4.81 -3.89 2.42
N MET A 77 -5.70 -4.75 1.95
CA MET A 77 -5.45 -5.64 0.81
C MET A 77 -5.59 -4.87 -0.50
N VAL A 78 -4.67 -5.12 -1.45
CA VAL A 78 -4.79 -4.62 -2.82
C VAL A 78 -5.31 -5.72 -3.75
N ASP A 79 -6.61 -5.70 -3.99
CA ASP A 79 -7.35 -6.78 -4.68
C ASP A 79 -7.41 -6.63 -6.21
N GLN A 80 -7.06 -5.46 -6.76
CA GLN A 80 -7.24 -5.16 -8.18
C GLN A 80 -6.06 -4.34 -8.72
N ALA A 81 -5.66 -4.61 -9.98
CA ALA A 81 -4.67 -3.80 -10.67
C ALA A 81 -5.26 -2.40 -10.94
N ALA A 82 -4.82 -1.43 -10.16
CA ALA A 82 -5.28 -0.06 -10.21
C ALA A 82 -4.30 0.85 -9.46
N ARG A 83 -4.49 2.16 -9.59
CA ARG A 83 -3.89 3.14 -8.70
C ARG A 83 -4.79 3.36 -7.49
N TYR A 84 -4.21 3.22 -6.31
CA TYR A 84 -4.86 3.56 -5.05
C TYR A 84 -4.19 4.80 -4.46
N GLN A 85 -4.96 5.53 -3.66
CA GLN A 85 -4.49 6.64 -2.84
C GLN A 85 -4.65 6.25 -1.37
N TYR A 86 -3.72 6.72 -0.53
CA TYR A 86 -3.79 6.55 0.91
C TYR A 86 -3.25 7.77 1.66
N THR A 87 -3.76 7.97 2.87
CA THR A 87 -3.31 9.00 3.80
C THR A 87 -3.68 8.58 5.23
N ILE A 88 -3.25 9.33 6.23
CA ILE A 88 -3.52 9.05 7.64
C ILE A 88 -4.32 10.21 8.23
N GLN A 89 -5.28 9.88 9.09
CA GLN A 89 -5.93 10.84 9.98
C GLN A 89 -5.72 10.41 11.41
N ALA A 90 -5.45 11.35 12.30
CA ALA A 90 -5.30 11.11 13.72
C ALA A 90 -6.07 12.15 14.54
N TRP A 91 -6.51 11.77 15.72
CA TRP A 91 -7.25 12.64 16.65
C TRP A 91 -6.89 12.28 18.09
N ILE A 92 -7.16 13.19 19.01
CA ILE A 92 -7.09 12.94 20.46
C ILE A 92 -8.48 12.47 20.90
N SER A 93 -8.52 11.37 21.64
CA SER A 93 -9.75 10.93 22.28
C SER A 93 -9.78 11.40 23.73
N ASP A 94 -10.48 12.49 24.01
CA ASP A 94 -10.59 13.04 25.36
C ASP A 94 -11.28 12.06 26.32
N PHE A 95 -12.33 11.38 25.86
CA PHE A 95 -13.00 10.33 26.65
C PHE A 95 -12.04 9.20 27.05
N LEU A 96 -11.25 8.68 26.10
CA LEU A 96 -10.31 7.60 26.41
C LEU A 96 -9.13 8.08 27.26
N THR A 97 -8.70 9.33 27.07
CA THR A 97 -7.69 9.98 27.90
C THR A 97 -8.15 10.05 29.35
N TRP A 98 -9.36 10.56 29.58
CA TRP A 98 -9.98 10.59 30.90
C TRP A 98 -10.14 9.17 31.47
N ARG A 99 -10.66 8.24 30.67
CA ARG A 99 -10.95 6.87 31.10
C ARG A 99 -9.71 6.17 31.64
N LYS A 100 -8.55 6.29 30.97
CA LYS A 100 -7.29 5.69 31.42
C LYS A 100 -6.83 6.22 32.77
N GLY A 101 -6.99 7.52 33.02
CA GLY A 101 -6.73 8.11 34.33
C GLY A 101 -7.76 7.69 35.38
N TYR A 102 -9.01 7.58 34.96
CA TYR A 102 -10.15 7.24 35.82
C TYR A 102 -10.13 5.79 36.30
N GLU A 103 -9.72 4.85 35.45
CA GLU A 103 -9.58 3.42 35.79
C GLU A 103 -8.70 3.23 37.04
N LYS A 104 -7.55 3.89 37.09
CA LYS A 104 -6.67 3.88 38.27
C LYS A 104 -7.37 4.41 39.52
N LYS A 105 -8.09 5.53 39.42
CA LYS A 105 -8.81 6.10 40.57
C LYS A 105 -9.92 5.16 41.07
N PHE A 106 -10.60 4.49 40.15
CA PHE A 106 -11.64 3.52 40.45
C PHE A 106 -11.07 2.28 41.15
N ASP A 107 -9.95 1.74 40.67
CA ASP A 107 -9.28 0.58 41.27
C ASP A 107 -8.80 0.84 42.70
N PHE A 108 -8.34 2.06 42.99
CA PHE A 108 -7.95 2.48 44.34
C PHE A 108 -9.13 2.97 45.20
N ASN A 109 -10.36 2.96 44.67
CA ASN A 109 -11.56 3.46 45.35
C ASN A 109 -11.42 4.91 45.86
N VAL A 110 -10.72 5.74 45.08
CA VAL A 110 -10.50 7.18 45.35
C VAL A 110 -11.21 8.08 44.32
N ASN A 111 -12.12 7.51 43.54
CA ASN A 111 -12.93 8.24 42.57
C ASN A 111 -14.03 9.07 43.26
N SER A 112 -14.32 10.24 42.69
CA SER A 112 -15.34 11.16 43.19
C SER A 112 -16.53 11.31 42.24
N LYS A 113 -17.61 11.95 42.72
CA LYS A 113 -18.72 12.34 41.85
C LYS A 113 -18.26 13.22 40.69
N ILE A 114 -17.32 14.15 40.94
CA ILE A 114 -16.79 15.06 39.92
C ILE A 114 -16.10 14.28 38.80
N ASP A 115 -15.33 13.24 39.15
CA ASP A 115 -14.66 12.40 38.16
C ASP A 115 -15.68 11.71 37.24
N VAL A 116 -16.75 11.13 37.82
CA VAL A 116 -17.84 10.50 37.06
C VAL A 116 -18.54 11.51 36.16
N ASP A 117 -18.95 12.67 36.70
CA ASP A 117 -19.64 13.70 35.94
C ASP A 117 -18.78 14.20 34.76
N THR A 118 -17.46 14.30 34.95
CA THR A 118 -16.50 14.65 33.88
C THR A 118 -16.55 13.60 32.76
N GLY A 119 -16.50 12.31 33.10
CA GLY A 119 -16.60 11.23 32.12
C GLY A 119 -17.94 11.21 31.37
N VAL A 120 -19.05 11.50 32.06
CA VAL A 120 -20.36 11.64 31.42
C VAL A 120 -20.38 12.80 30.44
N GLY A 121 -19.80 13.94 30.82
CA GLY A 121 -19.66 15.10 29.94
C GLY A 121 -18.89 14.75 28.67
N LEU A 122 -17.69 14.19 28.81
CA LEU A 122 -16.84 13.78 27.69
C LEU A 122 -17.50 12.73 26.78
N LEU A 123 -18.26 11.79 27.35
CA LEU A 123 -19.03 10.84 26.57
C LEU A 123 -20.15 11.54 25.78
N GLY A 124 -20.78 12.57 26.34
CA GLY A 124 -21.74 13.41 25.64
C GLY A 124 -21.11 14.21 24.49
N GLU A 125 -19.91 14.75 24.69
CA GLU A 125 -19.13 15.43 23.65
C GLU A 125 -18.80 14.50 22.48
N LEU A 126 -18.33 13.29 22.79
CA LEU A 126 -17.95 12.28 21.79
C LEU A 126 -19.07 11.98 20.77
N VAL A 127 -20.33 12.02 21.22
CA VAL A 127 -21.51 11.73 20.40
C VAL A 127 -22.30 12.99 20.03
N ARG A 128 -21.75 14.18 20.26
CA ARG A 128 -22.39 15.46 19.91
C ARG A 128 -22.67 15.51 18.40
N GLY A 129 -23.88 15.96 18.03
CA GLY A 129 -24.30 16.07 16.63
C GLY A 129 -24.59 14.74 15.93
N ARG A 130 -24.49 13.60 16.62
CA ARG A 130 -24.90 12.28 16.11
C ARG A 130 -26.43 12.11 16.21
N PRO A 131 -27.02 11.16 15.45
CA PRO A 131 -28.45 10.86 15.56
C PRO A 131 -28.87 10.54 16.99
N ALA A 132 -30.08 10.97 17.39
CA ALA A 132 -30.57 10.82 18.76
C ALA A 132 -30.53 9.37 19.28
N ALA A 133 -30.73 8.38 18.41
CA ALA A 133 -30.60 6.96 18.76
C ALA A 133 -29.18 6.59 19.22
N VAL A 134 -28.15 7.09 18.53
CA VAL A 134 -26.73 6.89 18.90
C VAL A 134 -26.44 7.60 20.23
N VAL A 135 -26.90 8.84 20.39
CA VAL A 135 -26.70 9.56 21.66
C VAL A 135 -27.33 8.79 22.83
N GLU A 136 -28.54 8.27 22.66
CA GLU A 136 -29.25 7.49 23.68
C GLU A 136 -28.56 6.15 23.98
N GLU A 137 -28.02 5.48 22.96
CA GLU A 137 -27.28 4.23 23.10
C GLU A 137 -26.06 4.40 24.01
N TYR A 138 -25.26 5.44 23.78
CA TYR A 138 -24.03 5.71 24.53
C TYR A 138 -24.32 6.26 25.92
N THR A 139 -25.22 7.24 26.03
CA THR A 139 -25.41 8.01 27.29
C THR A 139 -26.54 7.48 28.16
N GLY A 140 -27.53 6.78 27.59
CA GLY A 140 -28.76 6.40 28.27
C GLY A 140 -28.55 5.44 29.43
N ARG A 141 -27.62 4.49 29.30
CA ARG A 141 -27.27 3.53 30.37
C ARG A 141 -26.65 4.25 31.57
N VAL A 142 -25.73 5.18 31.32
CA VAL A 142 -25.10 6.00 32.36
C VAL A 142 -26.13 6.90 33.05
N ARG A 143 -27.06 7.49 32.30
CA ARG A 143 -28.13 8.33 32.85
C ARG A 143 -29.09 7.56 33.76
N ARG A 144 -29.44 6.31 33.39
CA ARG A 144 -30.34 5.44 34.16
C ARG A 144 -29.71 4.81 35.40
N ALA A 145 -28.39 4.76 35.48
CA ALA A 145 -27.67 4.20 36.62
C ALA A 145 -27.86 5.04 37.90
N ARG A 146 -28.23 4.38 39.00
CA ARG A 146 -28.64 5.00 40.27
C ARG A 146 -27.46 5.32 41.19
N THR A 147 -26.40 4.54 41.14
CA THR A 147 -25.22 4.74 42.00
C THR A 147 -24.03 5.27 41.23
N LEU A 148 -23.10 5.92 41.93
CA LEU A 148 -21.82 6.34 41.36
C LEU A 148 -21.00 5.14 40.86
N ARG A 149 -21.08 4.01 41.57
CA ARG A 149 -20.39 2.78 41.20
C ARG A 149 -20.92 2.20 39.90
N ASP A 150 -22.24 2.13 39.71
CA ASP A 150 -22.85 1.63 38.47
C ASP A 150 -22.48 2.49 37.26
N ARG A 151 -22.51 3.82 37.42
CA ARG A 151 -22.07 4.76 36.37
C ARG A 151 -20.61 4.53 36.00
N SER A 152 -19.75 4.36 37.01
CA SER A 152 -18.33 4.11 36.82
C SER A 152 -18.08 2.80 36.08
N MET A 153 -18.78 1.72 36.45
CA MET A 153 -18.65 0.43 35.77
C MET A 153 -19.01 0.55 34.29
N ILE A 154 -20.09 1.26 33.95
CA ILE A 154 -20.50 1.49 32.55
C ILE A 154 -19.44 2.30 31.79
N LEU A 155 -18.96 3.42 32.36
CA LEU A 155 -17.93 4.25 31.74
C LEU A 155 -16.60 3.51 31.52
N LEU A 156 -16.35 2.47 32.34
CA LEU A 156 -15.18 1.59 32.28
C LEU A 156 -15.43 0.29 31.49
N GLU A 157 -16.56 0.12 30.80
CA GLU A 157 -16.79 -1.08 29.98
C GLU A 157 -15.86 -1.13 28.77
N ARG A 158 -15.21 -2.28 28.56
CA ARG A 158 -14.28 -2.47 27.44
C ARG A 158 -14.95 -2.21 26.08
N ALA A 159 -16.17 -2.67 25.88
CA ALA A 159 -16.92 -2.46 24.64
C ALA A 159 -17.08 -0.95 24.32
N LEU A 160 -17.43 -0.13 25.32
CA LEU A 160 -17.54 1.31 25.16
C LEU A 160 -16.21 1.95 24.74
N ALA A 161 -15.08 1.48 25.29
CA ALA A 161 -13.77 1.98 24.89
C ALA A 161 -13.39 1.60 23.45
N GLU A 162 -13.69 0.37 23.03
CA GLU A 162 -13.44 -0.10 21.66
C GLU A 162 -14.26 0.70 20.64
N GLU A 163 -15.50 1.01 20.96
CA GLU A 163 -16.37 1.86 20.13
C GLU A 163 -15.90 3.32 20.11
N ALA A 164 -15.58 3.90 21.27
CA ALA A 164 -15.06 5.27 21.35
C ALA A 164 -13.73 5.43 20.60
N ALA A 165 -12.92 4.38 20.51
CA ALA A 165 -11.63 4.40 19.84
C ALA A 165 -11.70 4.60 18.32
N VAL A 166 -12.89 4.45 17.72
CA VAL A 166 -13.11 4.61 16.27
C VAL A 166 -13.99 5.81 15.92
N ILE A 167 -14.34 6.64 16.92
CA ILE A 167 -15.09 7.89 16.71
C ILE A 167 -14.10 9.06 16.72
N PRO A 168 -13.88 9.73 15.57
CA PRO A 168 -13.06 10.93 15.51
C PRO A 168 -13.65 12.06 16.35
N ASP A 169 -12.75 12.77 17.03
CA ASP A 169 -13.01 14.09 17.58
C ASP A 169 -12.62 15.13 16.52
N ASP A 170 -13.61 15.88 16.03
CA ASP A 170 -13.43 16.81 14.90
C ASP A 170 -12.54 18.01 15.26
N ASP A 171 -12.46 18.41 16.54
CA ASP A 171 -11.68 19.57 17.00
C ASP A 171 -10.17 19.28 17.01
N SER A 172 -9.78 18.01 17.18
CA SER A 172 -8.38 17.57 17.16
C SER A 172 -7.97 16.81 15.90
N LEU A 173 -8.92 16.56 14.98
CA LEU A 173 -8.68 15.77 13.78
C LEU A 173 -7.62 16.39 12.88
N THR A 174 -6.50 15.71 12.76
CA THR A 174 -5.36 16.10 11.93
C THR A 174 -5.16 15.09 10.81
N SER A 175 -4.98 15.57 9.58
CA SER A 175 -4.66 14.72 8.42
C SER A 175 -3.19 14.85 8.06
N TYR A 176 -2.58 13.75 7.60
CA TYR A 176 -1.25 13.83 7.01
C TYR A 176 -1.27 14.77 5.81
N ARG A 177 -0.21 15.59 5.67
CA ARG A 177 -0.14 16.65 4.66
C ARG A 177 -0.25 16.14 3.22
N ASN A 178 0.17 14.90 2.98
CA ASN A 178 0.20 14.30 1.65
C ASN A 178 -0.87 13.22 1.49
N VAL A 179 -1.47 13.17 0.29
CA VAL A 179 -2.18 12.00 -0.20
C VAL A 179 -1.21 11.20 -1.06
N LEU A 180 -0.76 10.07 -0.54
CA LEU A 180 0.23 9.21 -1.17
C LEU A 180 -0.46 8.24 -2.14
N SER A 181 0.32 7.68 -3.07
CA SER A 181 -0.18 6.78 -4.11
C SER A 181 0.52 5.44 -4.09
N VAL A 182 -0.20 4.38 -4.44
CA VAL A 182 0.36 3.06 -4.75
C VAL A 182 -0.20 2.57 -6.08
N VAL A 183 0.68 2.10 -6.96
CA VAL A 183 0.30 1.43 -8.21
C VAL A 183 0.33 -0.06 -7.96
N VAL A 184 -0.82 -0.70 -8.19
CA VAL A 184 -0.99 -2.14 -8.07
C VAL A 184 -0.96 -2.74 -9.48
N GLU A 185 0.01 -3.61 -9.71
CA GLU A 185 0.23 -4.26 -10.99
C GLU A 185 -0.27 -5.72 -10.98
N ARG A 186 -0.32 -6.35 -12.16
CA ARG A 186 -0.62 -7.77 -12.27
C ARG A 186 0.43 -8.62 -11.54
N GLU A 187 0.06 -9.80 -11.10
CA GLU A 187 0.92 -10.75 -10.38
C GLU A 187 2.30 -10.96 -11.06
N ARG A 188 2.31 -11.24 -12.37
CA ARG A 188 3.57 -11.45 -13.11
C ARG A 188 4.46 -10.19 -13.32
N ALA A 189 4.17 -9.08 -12.65
CA ALA A 189 5.11 -7.97 -12.51
C ALA A 189 6.07 -8.17 -11.31
N GLY A 190 5.62 -8.87 -10.27
CA GLY A 190 6.41 -9.16 -9.07
C GLY A 190 6.94 -10.59 -9.00
N PHE A 191 6.22 -11.55 -9.59
CA PHE A 191 6.61 -12.96 -9.59
C PHE A 191 6.55 -13.57 -11.00
N SER A 192 7.69 -13.94 -11.57
CA SER A 192 7.76 -14.62 -12.87
C SER A 192 9.12 -15.26 -13.09
N ALA A 193 9.16 -16.40 -13.77
CA ALA A 193 10.39 -17.03 -14.25
C ALA A 193 10.64 -16.70 -15.72
N TRP A 194 11.84 -16.19 -16.04
CA TRP A 194 12.20 -15.71 -17.38
C TRP A 194 13.22 -16.64 -18.04
N TYR A 195 12.96 -17.02 -19.29
CA TYR A 195 13.87 -17.79 -20.14
C TYR A 195 14.27 -16.97 -21.36
N GLU A 196 15.57 -16.77 -21.55
CA GLU A 196 16.12 -16.11 -22.73
C GLU A 196 16.73 -17.14 -23.67
N PHE A 197 16.39 -17.05 -24.96
CA PHE A 197 17.11 -17.78 -26.00
C PHE A 197 17.07 -17.07 -27.33
N PHE A 198 17.99 -17.43 -28.23
CA PHE A 198 18.10 -16.86 -29.56
C PHE A 198 17.30 -17.70 -30.57
N PRO A 199 16.24 -17.14 -31.20
CA PRO A 199 15.46 -17.87 -32.21
C PRO A 199 16.30 -18.43 -33.36
N ARG A 200 17.31 -17.66 -33.80
CA ARG A 200 18.24 -18.06 -34.87
C ARG A 200 19.04 -19.33 -34.56
N SER A 201 19.15 -19.71 -33.28
CA SER A 201 19.89 -20.91 -32.85
C SER A 201 18.98 -22.11 -32.61
N ALA A 202 17.66 -21.98 -32.78
CA ALA A 202 16.70 -23.07 -32.59
C ALA A 202 16.50 -23.95 -33.84
N GLY A 203 17.11 -23.57 -34.96
CA GLY A 203 17.05 -24.31 -36.22
C GLY A 203 17.98 -25.53 -36.26
N PRO A 204 17.98 -26.28 -37.38
CA PRO A 204 18.94 -27.37 -37.60
C PRO A 204 20.39 -26.90 -37.50
N ALA A 205 21.29 -27.80 -37.11
CA ALA A 205 22.72 -27.50 -36.97
C ALA A 205 23.28 -26.87 -38.26
N GLY A 206 23.96 -25.73 -38.10
CA GLY A 206 24.56 -24.98 -39.20
C GLY A 206 23.58 -24.15 -40.04
N ARG A 207 22.29 -24.06 -39.66
CA ARG A 207 21.29 -23.23 -40.35
C ARG A 207 20.69 -22.18 -39.42
N HIS A 208 20.38 -21.02 -39.99
CA HIS A 208 19.62 -19.98 -39.29
C HIS A 208 18.21 -20.51 -38.97
N GLY A 209 17.84 -20.50 -37.69
CA GLY A 209 16.51 -20.89 -37.23
C GLY A 209 15.43 -19.88 -37.59
N THR A 210 14.25 -20.38 -37.92
CA THR A 210 13.04 -19.56 -38.14
C THR A 210 12.25 -19.38 -36.84
N LEU A 211 11.26 -18.47 -36.82
CA LEU A 211 10.32 -18.39 -35.69
C LEU A 211 9.53 -19.70 -35.51
N ARG A 212 9.29 -20.46 -36.58
CA ARG A 212 8.68 -21.79 -36.51
C ARG A 212 9.56 -22.83 -35.83
N ASP A 213 10.89 -22.68 -35.94
CA ASP A 213 11.82 -23.55 -35.22
C ASP A 213 11.92 -23.15 -33.74
N ALA A 214 11.92 -21.84 -33.46
CA ALA A 214 11.88 -21.32 -32.10
C ALA A 214 10.58 -21.69 -31.36
N GLU A 215 9.43 -21.69 -32.04
CA GLU A 215 8.13 -22.10 -31.50
C GLU A 215 8.17 -23.52 -30.91
N LYS A 216 8.92 -24.44 -31.52
CA LYS A 216 9.07 -25.83 -31.05
C LYS A 216 9.72 -25.92 -29.67
N LYS A 217 10.50 -24.91 -29.26
CA LYS A 217 11.14 -24.87 -27.94
C LYS A 217 10.18 -24.47 -26.81
N LEU A 218 9.05 -23.84 -27.14
CA LEU A 218 8.14 -23.27 -26.14
C LEU A 218 7.56 -24.35 -25.22
N THR A 219 7.24 -25.53 -25.74
CA THR A 219 6.74 -26.66 -24.94
C THR A 219 7.76 -27.12 -23.90
N ASP A 220 9.02 -27.28 -24.30
CA ASP A 220 10.10 -27.69 -23.39
C ASP A 220 10.35 -26.62 -22.32
N ILE A 221 10.40 -25.34 -22.72
CA ILE A 221 10.58 -24.21 -21.82
C ILE A 221 9.44 -24.12 -20.80
N ALA A 222 8.20 -24.30 -21.24
CA ALA A 222 7.04 -24.34 -20.36
C ALA A 222 7.11 -25.51 -19.37
N THR A 223 7.59 -26.69 -19.81
CA THR A 223 7.77 -27.87 -18.95
C THR A 223 8.81 -27.63 -17.85
N LEU A 224 9.80 -26.78 -18.10
CA LEU A 224 10.77 -26.34 -17.09
C LEU A 224 10.17 -25.35 -16.07
N GLY A 225 8.93 -24.90 -16.26
CA GLY A 225 8.23 -24.00 -15.34
C GLY A 225 8.48 -22.50 -15.60
N PHE A 226 8.94 -22.12 -16.79
CA PHE A 226 9.11 -20.70 -17.14
C PHE A 226 7.81 -20.04 -17.59
N ASP A 227 7.64 -18.78 -17.22
CA ASP A 227 6.44 -17.97 -17.45
C ASP A 227 6.56 -17.02 -18.62
N VAL A 228 7.78 -16.54 -18.88
CA VAL A 228 8.08 -15.47 -19.83
C VAL A 228 9.26 -15.89 -20.69
N VAL A 229 9.11 -15.78 -22.00
CA VAL A 229 10.20 -15.92 -22.96
C VAL A 229 10.67 -14.53 -23.39
N TYR A 230 11.92 -14.22 -23.10
CA TYR A 230 12.59 -13.03 -23.61
C TYR A 230 13.37 -13.38 -24.87
N LEU A 231 13.08 -12.69 -25.97
CA LEU A 231 13.79 -12.86 -27.22
C LEU A 231 14.74 -11.67 -27.43
N PRO A 232 16.01 -11.93 -27.77
CA PRO A 232 16.86 -10.93 -28.41
C PRO A 232 16.16 -10.36 -29.65
N PRO A 233 16.58 -9.17 -30.14
CA PRO A 233 15.92 -8.53 -31.27
C PRO A 233 15.76 -9.46 -32.48
N VAL A 234 14.52 -9.56 -32.97
CA VAL A 234 14.15 -10.40 -34.14
C VAL A 234 14.10 -9.60 -35.44
N HIS A 235 14.82 -8.47 -35.48
CA HIS A 235 14.78 -7.50 -36.57
C HIS A 235 15.97 -7.68 -37.53
N PRO A 236 15.90 -7.11 -38.76
CA PRO A 236 17.05 -7.08 -39.68
C PRO A 236 18.33 -6.56 -39.03
N ILE A 237 19.45 -7.23 -39.29
CA ILE A 237 20.77 -6.88 -38.72
C ILE A 237 21.61 -6.13 -39.76
N GLY A 238 22.21 -5.02 -39.35
CA GLY A 238 23.07 -4.19 -40.19
C GLY A 238 24.27 -4.94 -40.78
N MET A 239 24.71 -4.50 -41.95
CA MET A 239 25.87 -5.05 -42.68
C MET A 239 27.14 -4.20 -42.47
N THR A 240 27.01 -2.87 -42.37
CA THR A 240 28.13 -1.97 -42.13
C THR A 240 28.69 -2.16 -40.73
N ASN A 241 30.02 -2.33 -40.60
CA ASN A 241 30.71 -2.58 -39.33
C ASN A 241 30.10 -3.75 -38.52
N ARG A 242 29.60 -4.77 -39.24
CA ARG A 242 29.09 -5.98 -38.62
C ARG A 242 30.21 -6.70 -37.89
N LYS A 243 29.93 -7.07 -36.63
CA LYS A 243 30.84 -7.88 -35.81
C LYS A 243 30.81 -9.35 -36.23
N GLY A 244 31.98 -9.97 -36.25
CA GLY A 244 32.14 -11.40 -36.53
C GLY A 244 31.96 -12.27 -35.28
N LYS A 245 32.21 -13.57 -35.44
CA LYS A 245 32.27 -14.53 -34.31
C LYS A 245 33.26 -14.05 -33.24
N ASN A 246 33.02 -14.42 -31.98
CA ASN A 246 33.85 -14.04 -30.83
C ASN A 246 34.10 -12.52 -30.68
N ASN A 247 33.15 -11.69 -31.11
CA ASN A 247 33.21 -10.23 -31.02
C ASN A 247 34.33 -9.59 -31.87
N GLU A 248 34.77 -10.29 -32.92
CA GLU A 248 35.69 -9.73 -33.93
C GLU A 248 35.14 -8.47 -34.58
N VAL A 249 36.02 -7.51 -34.86
CA VAL A 249 35.64 -6.19 -35.40
C VAL A 249 35.19 -6.30 -36.86
N SER A 250 35.64 -7.33 -37.58
CA SER A 250 35.27 -7.61 -38.96
C SER A 250 34.51 -8.94 -39.05
N ALA A 251 33.37 -8.93 -39.74
CA ALA A 251 32.57 -10.12 -39.99
C ALA A 251 33.01 -10.86 -41.26
N ALA A 252 33.01 -12.20 -41.21
CA ALA A 252 33.01 -13.02 -42.41
C ALA A 252 31.67 -12.89 -43.17
N PRO A 253 31.62 -13.24 -44.48
CA PRO A 253 30.39 -13.11 -45.27
C PRO A 253 29.17 -13.86 -44.71
N ASP A 254 29.40 -14.96 -44.01
CA ASP A 254 28.38 -15.81 -43.38
C ASP A 254 28.15 -15.51 -41.90
N ASP A 255 28.88 -14.56 -41.31
CA ASP A 255 28.70 -14.24 -39.90
C ASP A 255 27.35 -13.55 -39.66
N PRO A 256 26.53 -14.08 -38.73
CA PRO A 256 25.16 -13.60 -38.52
C PRO A 256 25.11 -12.25 -37.77
N GLY A 257 26.25 -11.78 -37.25
CA GLY A 257 26.35 -10.53 -36.52
C GLY A 257 25.62 -10.51 -35.17
N SER A 258 25.51 -9.31 -34.62
CA SER A 258 24.80 -9.03 -33.37
C SER A 258 23.33 -8.67 -33.63
N PRO A 259 22.35 -9.34 -33.00
CA PRO A 259 20.94 -8.98 -33.11
C PRO A 259 20.64 -7.53 -32.67
N TRP A 260 21.46 -6.98 -31.77
CA TRP A 260 21.32 -5.60 -31.31
C TRP A 260 21.78 -4.55 -32.32
N ALA A 261 22.48 -4.94 -33.40
CA ALA A 261 22.82 -4.04 -34.50
C ALA A 261 21.64 -3.90 -35.47
N ILE A 262 20.52 -3.39 -34.94
CA ILE A 262 19.23 -3.33 -35.63
C ILE A 262 19.29 -2.33 -36.79
N GLY A 263 18.78 -2.74 -37.94
CA GLY A 263 18.55 -1.86 -39.08
C GLY A 263 19.43 -2.18 -40.27
N GLY A 264 18.81 -2.23 -41.44
CA GLY A 264 19.52 -2.40 -42.71
C GLY A 264 18.57 -2.24 -43.89
N ARG A 265 19.02 -2.66 -45.08
CA ARG A 265 18.23 -2.55 -46.31
C ARG A 265 16.86 -3.26 -46.22
N ALA A 266 16.75 -4.30 -45.39
CA ALA A 266 15.53 -5.08 -45.21
C ALA A 266 14.55 -4.51 -44.17
N GLY A 267 14.88 -3.42 -43.46
CA GLY A 267 14.01 -2.78 -42.46
C GLY A 267 14.70 -2.48 -41.13
N GLY A 268 13.90 -2.09 -40.13
CA GLY A 268 14.34 -1.77 -38.76
C GLY A 268 13.42 -2.37 -37.70
N HIS A 269 13.16 -1.65 -36.61
CA HIS A 269 12.42 -2.11 -35.42
C HIS A 269 10.97 -2.60 -35.66
N LYS A 270 10.43 -2.43 -36.87
CA LYS A 270 9.07 -2.86 -37.23
C LYS A 270 9.04 -4.03 -38.21
N GLN A 271 10.21 -4.58 -38.57
CA GLN A 271 10.35 -5.69 -39.50
C GLN A 271 10.93 -6.90 -38.79
N VAL A 272 10.51 -8.10 -39.21
CA VAL A 272 11.15 -9.35 -38.80
C VAL A 272 12.36 -9.59 -39.69
N HIS A 273 13.44 -10.15 -39.13
CA HIS A 273 14.62 -10.53 -39.89
C HIS A 273 14.22 -11.52 -41.00
N PRO A 274 14.58 -11.31 -42.28
CA PRO A 274 14.07 -12.14 -43.37
C PRO A 274 14.31 -13.65 -43.20
N GLU A 275 15.48 -14.03 -42.66
CA GLU A 275 15.81 -15.43 -42.37
C GLU A 275 14.98 -16.06 -41.23
N MET A 276 14.27 -15.27 -40.43
CA MET A 276 13.38 -15.75 -39.37
C MET A 276 11.96 -16.07 -39.87
N GLY A 277 11.61 -15.65 -41.08
CA GLY A 277 10.27 -15.84 -41.66
C GLY A 277 9.39 -14.58 -41.59
N THR A 278 8.08 -14.78 -41.77
CA THR A 278 7.04 -13.73 -41.77
C THR A 278 5.88 -14.09 -40.85
#